data_AF-A0A7Y5NXW0-F1
#
_entry.id   AF-A0A7Y5NXW0-F1
#
_cell.length_a   1.000
_cell.length_b   1.000
_cell.length_c   1.000
_cell.angle_alpha   90.00
_cell.angle_beta   90.00
_cell.angle_gamma   90.00
#
_symmetry.space_group_name_H-M   'P 1'
#
loop_
_entity.id
_entity.type
_entity.pdbx_description
1 polymer ?
#
loop_
_entity_poly.entity_id
_entity_poly.type
_entity_poly.pdbx_seq_one_letter_code
_entity_poly.pdbx_strand_id
1 'polypeptide(L)' 'MDDAEISAALEQAVPLEALRNLVLRWKAAGCTREQAEARLSAYRARHPSAPEASDDVVLEVLDFIKGFCGPHAKLFD' A
#
# COMPACT_ATOMS: atom_id res chain seq x y z
N MET A 1 -2.24 -8.77 -11.33
CA MET A 1 -1.89 -7.47 -11.96
C MET A 1 -1.37 -6.50 -10.91
N ASP A 2 -1.93 -6.51 -9.70
CA ASP A 2 -1.61 -5.60 -8.60
C ASP A 2 -0.13 -5.67 -8.14
N ASP A 3 0.48 -6.85 -8.24
CA ASP A 3 1.84 -7.12 -7.76
C ASP A 3 2.93 -6.30 -8.50
N ALA A 4 2.78 -6.20 -9.83
CA ALA A 4 3.66 -5.39 -10.66
C ALA A 4 3.46 -3.90 -10.41
N GLU A 5 2.23 -3.45 -10.15
CA GLU A 5 1.93 -2.06 -9.83
C GLU A 5 2.49 -1.66 -8.45
N ILE A 6 2.41 -2.56 -7.47
CA ILE A 6 3.00 -2.36 -6.13
C ILE A 6 4.53 -2.31 -6.24
N SER A 7 5.14 -3.27 -6.94
CA SER A 7 6.59 -3.28 -7.17
C SER A 7 7.05 -1.99 -7.85
N ALA A 8 6.39 -1.58 -8.94
CA ALA A 8 6.71 -0.36 -9.65
C ALA A 8 6.52 0.91 -8.79
N ALA A 9 5.57 0.93 -7.86
CA ALA A 9 5.42 2.02 -6.90
C ALA A 9 6.59 2.06 -5.89
N LEU A 10 7.07 0.90 -5.45
CA LEU A 10 8.19 0.78 -4.51
C LEU A 10 9.55 1.11 -5.14
N GLU A 11 9.67 1.02 -6.46
CA GLU A 11 10.88 1.41 -7.21
C GLU A 11 10.96 2.92 -7.51
N GLN A 12 9.94 3.71 -7.17
CA GLN A 12 9.97 5.16 -7.38
C GLN A 12 10.88 5.89 -6.38
N ALA A 13 11.28 7.10 -6.73
CA ALA A 13 12.10 7.95 -5.87
C ALA A 13 11.42 8.30 -4.52
N VAL A 14 10.08 8.31 -4.50
CA VAL A 14 9.27 8.54 -3.29
C VAL A 14 8.26 7.39 -3.14
N PRO A 15 8.72 6.20 -2.69
CA PRO A 15 7.96 4.96 -2.77
C PRO A 15 6.70 4.96 -1.90
N LEU A 16 6.76 5.63 -0.74
CA LEU A 16 5.61 5.81 0.15
C LEU A 16 4.46 6.57 -0.52
N GLU A 17 4.76 7.73 -1.11
CA GLU A 17 3.75 8.55 -1.78
C GLU A 17 3.21 7.84 -3.02
N ALA A 18 4.08 7.17 -3.79
CA ALA A 18 3.68 6.37 -4.94
C ALA A 18 2.70 5.25 -4.56
N LEU A 19 3.01 4.50 -3.49
CA LEU A 19 2.16 3.41 -3.02
C LEU A 19 0.84 3.94 -2.42
N ARG A 20 0.89 5.07 -1.70
CA ARG A 20 -0.31 5.77 -1.22
C ARG A 20 -1.23 6.18 -2.37
N ASN A 21 -0.67 6.75 -3.43
CA ASN A 21 -1.40 7.14 -4.63
C ASN A 21 -1.99 5.93 -5.36
N LEU A 22 -1.29 4.79 -5.39
CA LEU A 22 -1.82 3.54 -5.94
C LEU A 22 -3.06 3.07 -5.17
N VAL A 23 -3.00 3.09 -3.83
CA VAL A 23 -4.16 2.73 -2.99
C VAL A 23 -5.33 3.68 -3.19
N LEU A 24 -5.08 4.99 -3.36
CA LEU A 24 -6.12 5.97 -3.69
C LEU A 24 -6.78 5.68 -5.05
N ARG A 25 -6.01 5.23 -6.05
CA ARG A 25 -6.57 4.80 -7.34
C ARG A 25 -7.45 3.56 -7.18
N TRP A 26 -7.04 2.58 -6.37
CA TRP A 26 -7.89 1.43 -6.06
C TRP A 26 -9.19 1.86 -5.38
N LYS A 27 -9.12 2.76 -4.40
CA LYS A 27 -10.31 3.34 -3.75
C LYS A 27 -11.23 4.02 -4.77
N ALA A 28 -10.68 4.85 -5.66
CA ALA A 28 -11.44 5.51 -6.72
C ALA A 28 -12.09 4.52 -7.70
N ALA A 29 -11.48 3.35 -7.90
CA ALA A 29 -12.03 2.24 -8.66
C ALA A 29 -13.05 1.38 -7.88
N GLY A 30 -13.45 1.79 -6.67
CA GLY A 30 -14.44 1.10 -5.84
C GLY A 30 -13.86 -0.01 -4.95
N CYS A 31 -12.54 -0.10 -4.82
CA CYS A 31 -11.90 -1.03 -3.88
C CYS A 31 -12.21 -0.63 -2.44
N THR A 32 -12.64 -1.60 -1.62
CA THR A 32 -12.88 -1.37 -0.20
C THR A 32 -11.57 -1.36 0.59
N ARG A 33 -11.62 -0.86 1.82
CA ARG A 33 -10.49 -0.89 2.77
C ARG A 33 -9.93 -2.31 2.93
N GLU A 34 -10.80 -3.29 3.15
CA GLU A 34 -10.43 -4.70 3.34
C GLU A 34 -9.78 -5.29 2.09
N GLN A 35 -10.27 -4.94 0.90
CA GLN A 35 -9.67 -5.38 -0.36
C GLN A 35 -8.28 -4.76 -0.58
N ALA A 36 -8.10 -3.48 -0.29
CA ALA A 36 -6.80 -2.83 -0.39
C ALA A 36 -5.78 -3.41 0.61
N GLU A 37 -6.22 -3.65 1.85
CA GLU A 37 -5.42 -4.32 2.88
C GLU A 37 -5.00 -5.73 2.42
N ALA A 38 -5.95 -6.53 1.93
CA ALA A 38 -5.69 -7.89 1.48
C ALA A 38 -4.69 -7.92 0.32
N ARG A 39 -4.75 -6.97 -0.61
CA ARG A 39 -3.80 -6.87 -1.73
C ARG A 39 -2.37 -6.63 -1.26
N LEU A 40 -2.17 -5.66 -0.36
CA LEU A 40 -0.84 -5.34 0.18
C LEU A 40 -0.30 -6.45 1.09
N SER A 41 -1.16 -7.04 1.93
CA SER A 41 -0.78 -8.19 2.77
C SER A 41 -0.38 -9.41 1.93
N ALA A 42 -1.13 -9.69 0.87
CA ALA A 42 -0.82 -10.78 -0.06
C ALA A 42 0.46 -10.51 -0.86
N TYR A 43 0.76 -9.26 -1.20
CA TYR A 43 2.04 -8.88 -1.80
C TYR A 43 3.21 -9.21 -0.87
N ARG A 44 3.17 -8.77 0.40
CA ARG A 44 4.22 -9.09 1.38
C ARG A 44 4.44 -10.59 1.55
N ALA A 45 3.35 -11.36 1.63
CA ALA A 45 3.44 -12.82 1.76
C ALA A 45 4.10 -13.49 0.54
N ARG A 46 3.93 -12.94 -0.67
CA ARG A 46 4.56 -13.44 -1.90
C ARG A 46 6.00 -12.96 -2.08
N HIS A 47 6.38 -11.86 -1.43
CA HIS A 47 7.71 -11.24 -1.52
C HIS A 47 8.44 -11.22 -0.17
N PRO A 48 8.66 -12.38 0.48
CA PRO A 48 9.30 -12.43 1.81
C PRO A 48 10.77 -12.02 1.78
N SER A 49 11.38 -11.90 0.60
CA SER A 49 12.77 -11.46 0.39
C SER A 49 12.86 -10.05 -0.19
N ALA A 50 11.77 -9.27 -0.15
CA ALA A 50 11.82 -7.86 -0.51
C ALA A 50 12.81 -7.11 0.40
N PRO A 51 13.45 -6.03 -0.10
CA PRO A 51 14.28 -5.18 0.73
C PRO A 51 13.50 -4.68 1.95
N GLU A 52 14.15 -4.60 3.12
CA GLU A 52 13.52 -4.11 4.36
C GLU A 52 12.86 -2.74 4.15
N ALA A 53 13.55 -1.82 3.46
CA ALA A 53 13.00 -0.51 3.13
C ALA A 53 11.69 -0.56 2.31
N SER A 54 11.52 -1.59 1.46
CA SER A 54 10.27 -1.80 0.72
C SER A 54 9.17 -2.39 1.62
N ASP A 55 9.53 -3.30 2.52
CA ASP A 55 8.58 -3.88 3.49
C ASP A 55 8.05 -2.82 4.47
N ASP A 56 8.93 -1.94 4.97
CA ASP A 56 8.59 -0.79 5.80
C ASP A 56 7.56 0.12 5.12
N VAL A 57 7.78 0.45 3.85
CA VAL A 57 6.83 1.28 3.08
C VAL A 57 5.47 0.61 2.94
N VAL A 58 5.42 -0.70 2.68
CA VAL A 58 4.13 -1.41 2.60
C VAL A 58 3.43 -1.46 3.95
N LEU A 59 4.18 -1.68 5.04
CA LEU A 59 3.66 -1.64 6.42
C LEU A 59 3.09 -0.27 6.78
N GLU A 60 3.78 0.81 6.41
CA GLU A 60 3.33 2.17 6.69
C GLU A 60 2.05 2.51 5.91
N VAL A 61 1.94 2.08 4.64
CA VAL A 61 0.69 2.26 3.89
C VAL A 61 -0.45 1.41 4.46
N LEU A 62 -0.18 0.20 4.94
CA LEU A 62 -1.17 -0.61 5.65
C LEU A 62 -1.69 0.11 6.90
N ASP A 63 -0.84 0.84 7.61
CA ASP A 63 -1.23 1.68 8.76
C ASP A 63 -2.21 2.80 8.34
N PHE A 64 -1.92 3.48 7.22
CA PHE A 64 -2.82 4.50 6.65
C PHE A 64 -4.18 3.94 6.19
N ILE A 65 -4.22 2.70 5.72
CA ILE A 65 -5.45 2.01 5.32
C ILE A 65 -6.28 1.64 6.56
N LYS A 66 -5.63 1.09 7.59
CA LYS A 66 -6.28 0.67 8.84
C LYS A 66 -6.70 1.84 9.71
N GLY A 67 -6.09 3.00 9.51
CA GLY A 67 -6.38 4.23 10.22
C GLY A 67 -5.79 4.29 11.63
N PHE A 68 -4.64 3.61 11.83
CA PHE A 68 -3.82 3.73 13.03
C PHE A 68 -3.05 5.07 13.06
N CYS A 69 -2.81 5.67 11.89
CA CYS A 69 -2.30 7.03 11.78
C CYS A 69 -3.39 8.09 12.04
N GLY A 70 -2.98 9.32 12.36
CA GLY A 70 -3.89 10.43 12.65
C GLY A 70 -4.91 10.69 11.53
N PRO A 71 -6.05 11.36 11.81
CA PRO A 71 -7.17 11.49 10.87
C PRO A 71 -6.81 12.11 9.51
N HIS A 72 -5.72 12.90 9.43
CA HIS A 72 -5.22 13.50 8.20
C HIS A 72 -4.47 12.51 7.26
N ALA A 73 -4.09 11.34 7.76
CA ALA A 73 -3.35 10.34 7.01
C ALA A 73 -4.20 9.16 6.54
N LYS A 74 -5.45 9.04 7.03
CA LYS A 74 -6.37 7.96 6.66
C LYS A 74 -6.69 7.97 5.17
N LEU A 75 -6.59 6.80 4.55
CA LEU A 75 -6.95 6.61 3.14
C LEU A 75 -8.41 6.23 2.95
N PHE A 76 -9.00 5.58 3.95
CA PHE A 76 -10.39 5.16 3.98
C PHE A 76 -11.06 5.81 5.19
N ASP A 77 -12.32 6.24 5.01
CA ASP A 77 -13.18 6.81 6.06
C ASP A 77 -13.99 5.69 6.70
#